data_AF-A0A7J6HB35-F1
#
_entry.id   AF-A0A7J6HB35-F1
#
_cell.length_a   1.000
_cell.length_b   1.000
_cell.length_c   1.000
_cell.angle_alpha   90.00
_cell.angle_beta   90.00
_cell.angle_gamma   90.00
#
_symmetry.space_group_name_H-M   'P 1'
#
loop_
_entity.id
_entity.type
_entity.pdbx_description
1 polymer ?
#
loop_
_entity_poly.entity_id
_entity_poly.type
_entity_poly.pdbx_seq_one_letter_code
_entity_poly.pdbx_strand_id
1 'polypeptide(L)'
;MAVLVQEIINADYAFVIHTTNPSSGDSSKIYAEVVKGLGETLVGAYPGRAMSFICKKNALDFPQLLGYPSKPIGLFISRSIIFRFDSNGEDLEGYAGAGLQDAGKLKLKLGVFMGPLLKDVSRLDDNGSN
;
A
#
# COMPACT_ATOMS: atom_id res chain seq x y z
N MET A 1 -8.54 -4.57 22.11
CA MET A 1 -7.12 -4.58 21.69
C MET A 1 -6.72 -6.01 21.39
N ALA A 2 -6.69 -6.34 20.10
CA ALA A 2 -6.18 -7.60 19.59
C ALA A 2 -4.91 -7.36 18.75
N VAL A 3 -4.15 -8.41 18.49
CA VAL A 3 -3.03 -8.37 17.54
C VAL A 3 -3.27 -9.43 16.48
N LEU A 4 -3.35 -9.01 15.22
CA LEU A 4 -3.37 -9.92 14.09
C LEU A 4 -1.93 -10.31 13.76
N VAL A 5 -1.65 -11.61 13.80
CA VAL A 5 -0.37 -12.18 13.38
C VAL A 5 -0.58 -12.90 12.06
N GLN A 6 0.10 -12.46 11.02
CA GLN A 6 -0.08 -12.98 9.67
C GLN A 6 1.27 -13.17 8.97
N GLU A 7 1.43 -14.25 8.21
CA GLU A 7 2.54 -14.37 7.27
C GLU A 7 2.41 -13.30 6.16
N ILE A 8 3.51 -12.61 5.86
CA ILE A 8 3.56 -11.64 4.78
C ILE A 8 3.78 -12.38 3.46
N ILE A 9 2.94 -12.07 2.49
CA ILE A 9 3.11 -12.53 1.12
C ILE A 9 4.16 -11.66 0.43
N ASN A 10 5.19 -12.28 -0.14
CA ASN A 10 6.12 -11.59 -1.03
C ASN A 10 5.42 -11.35 -2.37
N ALA A 11 4.83 -10.17 -2.54
CA ALA A 11 4.04 -9.79 -3.70
C ALA A 11 4.85 -8.93 -4.67
N ASP A 12 4.81 -9.28 -5.96
CA ASP A 12 5.39 -8.44 -7.03
C ASP A 12 4.58 -7.17 -7.25
N TYR A 13 3.28 -7.23 -7.02
CA TYR A 13 2.34 -6.12 -7.11
C TYR A 13 1.33 -6.18 -5.98
N ALA A 14 0.93 -5.01 -5.51
CA ALA A 14 -0.16 -4.83 -4.56
C ALA A 14 -1.20 -3.88 -5.13
N PHE A 15 -2.45 -4.05 -4.71
CA PHE A 15 -3.56 -3.29 -5.25
C PHE A 15 -4.65 -3.02 -4.22
N VAL A 16 -5.44 -1.98 -4.48
CA VAL A 16 -6.71 -1.72 -3.82
C VAL A 16 -7.79 -1.63 -4.90
N ILE A 17 -8.91 -2.31 -4.67
CA ILE A 17 -10.06 -2.30 -5.59
C ILE A 17 -11.28 -1.84 -4.80
N HIS A 18 -11.92 -0.79 -5.31
CA HIS A 18 -13.22 -0.31 -4.85
C HIS A 18 -14.30 -0.81 -5.81
N THR A 19 -15.29 -1.52 -5.28
CA THR A 19 -16.45 -2.01 -6.07
C THR A 19 -17.50 -0.93 -6.34
N THR A 20 -17.36 0.24 -5.73
CA THR A 20 -18.12 1.45 -6.02
C THR A 20 -17.09 2.54 -6.20
N ASN A 21 -17.17 3.30 -7.29
CA ASN A 21 -16.16 4.31 -7.57
C ASN A 21 -16.14 5.36 -6.44
N PRO A 22 -15.02 5.53 -5.71
CA PRO A 22 -14.98 6.37 -4.52
C PRO A 22 -15.06 7.87 -4.83
N SER A 23 -14.68 8.28 -6.05
CA SER A 23 -14.73 9.70 -6.47
C SER A 23 -16.10 10.13 -7.00
N SER A 24 -16.89 9.21 -7.57
CA SER A 24 -18.19 9.52 -8.19
C SER A 24 -19.39 8.86 -7.49
N GLY A 25 -19.17 7.90 -6.60
CA GLY A 25 -20.24 7.09 -5.97
C GLY A 25 -20.90 6.08 -6.91
N ASP A 26 -20.43 5.94 -8.15
CA ASP A 26 -21.02 5.05 -9.15
C ASP A 26 -20.76 3.57 -8.82
N SER A 27 -21.81 2.87 -8.39
CA SER A 27 -21.76 1.45 -8.01
C SER A 27 -21.69 0.50 -9.21
N SER A 28 -21.87 1.00 -10.44
CA SER A 28 -21.70 0.21 -11.67
C SER A 28 -20.23 0.11 -12.09
N LYS A 29 -19.35 0.91 -11.45
CA LYS A 29 -17.93 1.00 -11.78
C LYS A 29 -17.05 0.47 -10.66
N ILE A 30 -16.03 -0.26 -11.07
CA ILE A 30 -14.89 -0.65 -10.27
C ILE A 30 -13.80 0.41 -10.47
N TYR A 31 -13.19 0.87 -9.38
CA TYR A 31 -11.98 1.67 -9.40
C TYR A 31 -10.86 0.87 -8.77
N ALA A 32 -9.69 0.83 -9.41
CA ALA A 32 -8.56 0.05 -8.93
C ALA A 32 -7.27 0.84 -9.02
N GLU A 33 -6.41 0.63 -8.03
CA GLU A 33 -5.05 1.18 -7.97
C GLU A 33 -4.05 0.06 -7.76
N VAL A 34 -2.94 0.12 -8.49
CA VAL A 34 -1.89 -0.92 -8.48
C VAL A 34 -0.52 -0.28 -8.34
N VAL A 35 0.32 -0.86 -7.49
CA VAL A 35 1.73 -0.51 -7.31
C VAL A 35 2.60 -1.75 -7.41
N LYS A 36 3.89 -1.54 -7.67
CA LYS A 36 4.89 -2.61 -7.64
C LYS A 36 5.40 -2.79 -6.19
N GLY A 37 5.53 -4.04 -5.76
CA GLY A 37 5.90 -4.42 -4.39
C GLY A 37 4.71 -4.46 -3.43
N LEU A 38 5.00 -4.33 -2.14
CA LEU A 38 4.04 -4.43 -1.04
C LEU A 38 3.02 -3.28 -1.03
N GLY A 39 1.86 -3.51 -0.39
CA GLY A 39 0.77 -2.54 -0.29
C GLY A 39 1.14 -1.24 0.42
N GLU A 40 2.16 -1.28 1.28
CA GLU A 40 2.78 -0.11 1.91
C GLU A 40 3.33 0.89 0.88
N THR A 41 3.70 0.43 -0.32
CA THR A 41 4.10 1.29 -1.45
C THR A 41 2.93 2.17 -1.94
N LEU A 42 1.71 1.66 -1.84
CA LEU A 42 0.49 2.36 -2.27
C LEU A 42 0.11 3.44 -1.26
N VAL A 43 0.06 3.09 0.03
CA VAL A 43 -0.39 3.98 1.11
C VAL A 43 0.71 4.90 1.63
N GLY A 44 1.98 4.56 1.40
CA GLY A 44 3.12 5.37 1.81
C GLY A 44 3.16 6.72 1.07
N ALA A 45 3.59 7.76 1.78
CA ALA A 45 3.74 9.12 1.26
C ALA A 45 4.94 9.28 0.31
N TYR A 46 5.11 8.35 -0.63
CA TYR A 46 6.14 8.39 -1.65
C TYR A 46 5.68 9.19 -2.87
N PRO A 47 6.56 10.01 -3.49
CA PRO A 47 6.21 10.79 -4.67
C PRO A 47 5.80 9.89 -5.84
N GLY A 48 5.02 10.46 -6.76
CA GLY A 48 4.45 9.73 -7.90
C GLY A 48 3.15 9.02 -7.56
N ARG A 49 2.52 8.43 -8.59
CA ARG A 49 1.17 7.84 -8.49
C ARG A 49 1.17 6.35 -8.80
N ALA A 50 0.20 5.65 -8.22
CA ALA A 50 -0.12 4.28 -8.60
C ALA A 50 -0.71 4.24 -10.02
N MET A 51 -0.59 3.10 -10.69
CA MET A 51 -1.39 2.85 -11.88
C MET A 51 -2.85 2.81 -11.44
N SER A 52 -3.72 3.56 -12.12
CA SER A 52 -5.14 3.63 -11.76
C SER A 52 -6.01 3.37 -12.98
N PHE A 53 -7.07 2.59 -12.80
CA PHE A 53 -8.03 2.30 -13.87
C PHE A 53 -9.45 2.19 -13.33
N ILE A 54 -10.41 2.46 -14.21
CA ILE A 54 -11.83 2.22 -13.99
C ILE A 54 -12.30 1.12 -14.93
N CYS A 55 -13.19 0.28 -14.45
CA CYS A 55 -13.86 -0.70 -15.29
C CYS A 55 -15.35 -0.74 -14.98
N LYS A 56 -16.20 -0.92 -15.98
CA LYS A 56 -17.63 -1.16 -15.74
C LYS A 56 -17.84 -2.62 -15.39
N LYS A 57 -18.67 -2.91 -14.39
CA LYS A 57 -18.95 -4.28 -13.94
C LYS A 57 -19.54 -5.18 -15.03
N ASN A 58 -20.23 -4.59 -16.01
CA ASN A 58 -20.81 -5.32 -17.14
C ASN A 58 -19.88 -5.42 -18.36
N ALA A 59 -18.65 -4.90 -18.29
CA ALA A 59 -17.69 -4.90 -19.39
C ALA A 59 -16.25 -5.02 -18.84
N LEU A 60 -15.98 -6.10 -18.10
CA LEU A 60 -14.72 -6.30 -17.37
C LEU A 60 -13.48 -6.39 -18.29
N ASP A 61 -13.67 -6.80 -19.54
CA ASP A 61 -12.58 -6.94 -20.51
C ASP A 61 -12.08 -5.59 -21.08
N PHE A 62 -12.76 -4.48 -20.76
CA PHE A 62 -12.44 -3.15 -21.28
C PHE A 62 -12.17 -2.15 -20.15
N PRO A 63 -11.09 -2.34 -19.36
CA PRO A 63 -10.69 -1.36 -18.36
C PRO A 63 -10.18 -0.08 -19.04
N GLN A 64 -10.60 1.06 -18.51
CA GLN A 64 -10.11 2.38 -18.90
C GLN A 64 -9.00 2.83 -17.94
N LEU A 65 -7.80 2.97 -18.46
CA LEU A 65 -6.68 3.53 -17.70
C LEU A 65 -6.91 5.02 -17.42
N LEU A 66 -6.73 5.43 -16.17
CA LEU A 66 -6.83 6.83 -15.73
C LEU A 66 -5.46 7.47 -15.50
N GLY A 67 -4.50 6.67 -15.03
CA GLY A 67 -3.17 7.15 -14.71
C GLY A 67 -2.13 6.06 -14.89
N TYR A 68 -1.06 6.40 -15.60
CA TYR A 68 0.13 5.56 -15.67
C TYR A 68 0.88 5.58 -14.33
N PRO A 69 1.52 4.46 -13.95
CA PRO A 69 2.31 4.39 -12.74
C PRO A 69 3.52 5.33 -12.85
N SER A 70 3.83 6.05 -11.77
CA SER A 70 5.01 6.92 -11.70
C SER A 70 5.70 6.93 -10.34
N LYS A 71 5.29 6.06 -9.40
CA LYS A 71 6.05 5.87 -8.15
C LYS A 71 7.42 5.30 -8.50
N PRO A 72 8.53 5.93 -8.07
CA PRO A 72 9.89 5.50 -8.44
C PRO A 72 10.41 4.37 -7.54
N ILE A 73 9.61 3.88 -6.60
CA ILE A 73 10.01 2.86 -5.64
C ILE A 73 8.98 1.75 -5.55
N GLY A 74 9.46 0.57 -5.16
CA GLY A 74 8.66 -0.54 -4.66
C GLY A 74 9.28 -1.07 -3.38
N LEU A 75 8.44 -1.47 -2.43
CA LEU A 75 8.88 -2.13 -1.20
C LEU A 75 8.80 -3.64 -1.37
N PHE A 76 9.85 -4.36 -1.00
CA PHE A 76 9.91 -5.82 -1.11
C PHE A 76 10.37 -6.42 0.21
N ILE A 77 9.95 -7.67 0.45
CA ILE A 77 10.31 -8.38 1.66
C ILE A 77 10.52 -9.87 1.41
N SER A 78 11.50 -10.44 2.09
CA SER A 78 11.63 -11.89 2.20
C SER A 78 10.53 -12.46 3.10
N ARG A 79 10.35 -13.78 3.07
CA ARG A 79 9.41 -14.51 3.93
C ARG A 79 9.49 -14.02 5.39
N SER A 80 8.37 -13.50 5.89
CA SER A 80 8.29 -12.75 7.15
C SER A 80 6.91 -12.86 7.78
N ILE A 81 6.78 -12.45 9.04
CA ILE A 81 5.51 -12.38 9.78
C ILE A 81 5.26 -10.92 10.16
N ILE A 82 4.03 -10.43 9.97
CA ILE A 82 3.58 -9.10 10.41
C ILE A 82 2.70 -9.23 11.65
N PHE A 83 2.88 -8.30 12.58
CA PHE A 83 2.04 -8.09 13.74
C PHE A 83 1.30 -6.77 13.54
N ARG A 84 -0.03 -6.83 13.35
CA ARG A 84 -0.88 -5.63 13.22
C ARG A 84 -1.63 -5.41 14.53
N PHE A 85 -1.38 -4.25 15.13
CA PHE A 85 -2.04 -3.85 16.36
C PHE A 85 -3.37 -3.18 16.02
N ASP A 86 -4.43 -3.66 16.64
CA ASP A 86 -5.72 -3.00 16.71
C ASP A 86 -5.59 -1.79 17.66
N SER A 87 -5.20 -0.61 17.15
CA SER A 87 -5.23 0.62 17.91
C SER A 87 -6.37 1.53 17.44
N ASN A 88 -7.28 1.85 18.36
CA ASN A 88 -8.40 2.78 18.16
C ASN A 88 -7.96 4.25 17.87
N GLY A 89 -6.68 4.48 17.56
CA GLY A 89 -6.10 5.81 17.34
C GLY A 89 -6.25 6.34 15.92
N GLU A 90 -6.76 5.52 14.99
CA GLU A 90 -7.06 5.93 13.61
C GLU A 90 -8.36 6.75 13.46
N ASP A 91 -9.21 6.76 14.50
CA ASP A 91 -10.47 7.51 14.56
C ASP A 91 -10.35 8.89 15.24
N LEU A 92 -9.14 9.32 15.61
CA LEU A 92 -8.92 10.64 16.20
C LEU A 92 -8.74 11.71 15.11
N GLU A 93 -9.41 12.84 15.28
CA GLU A 93 -9.33 13.98 14.36
C GLU A 93 -7.85 14.45 14.25
N GLY A 94 -7.26 14.31 13.06
CA GLY A 94 -5.84 14.58 12.80
C GLY A 94 -4.93 13.34 12.73
N TYR A 95 -5.45 12.13 12.92
CA TYR A 95 -4.73 10.86 12.75
C TYR A 95 -5.21 10.13 11.50
N ALA A 96 -4.43 10.17 10.42
CA ALA A 96 -4.67 9.30 9.28
C ALA A 96 -4.11 7.90 9.58
N GLY A 97 -4.96 6.88 9.55
CA GLY A 97 -4.60 5.47 9.69
C GLY A 97 -3.52 5.05 8.69
N ALA A 98 -2.27 5.05 9.15
CA ALA A 98 -1.12 4.29 8.68
C ALA A 98 0.11 4.66 9.54
N GLY A 99 0.07 4.30 10.82
CA GLY A 99 1.25 4.02 11.65
C GLY A 99 2.50 4.89 11.52
N LEU A 100 2.39 6.22 11.62
CA LEU A 100 3.57 7.07 11.82
C LEU A 100 3.33 8.07 12.96
N GLN A 101 3.88 7.76 14.13
CA GLN A 101 3.99 8.70 15.24
C GLN A 101 5.46 9.09 15.44
N ASP A 102 5.72 10.39 15.58
CA ASP A 102 7.01 10.96 15.94
C ASP A 102 7.01 11.27 17.44
N ALA A 103 7.86 10.60 18.23
CA ALA A 103 8.02 10.90 19.65
C ALA A 103 9.47 10.66 20.11
N GLY A 104 10.09 11.74 20.58
CA GLY A 104 11.44 11.76 21.09
C GLY A 104 11.68 10.77 22.24
N LYS A 105 12.85 10.13 22.19
CA LYS A 105 13.52 9.46 23.33
C LYS A 105 12.70 8.37 24.04
N LEU A 106 12.15 7.43 23.29
CA LEU A 106 12.11 6.01 23.68
C LEU A 106 12.13 5.19 22.38
N LYS A 107 13.13 4.32 22.21
CA LYS A 107 13.34 3.56 20.98
C LYS A 107 12.38 2.35 20.92
N LEU A 108 11.07 2.61 20.97
CA LEU A 108 10.00 1.66 20.63
C LEU A 108 9.29 2.25 19.41
N LYS A 109 9.83 1.93 18.24
CA LYS A 109 9.32 2.36 16.94
C LYS A 109 8.05 1.57 16.66
N LEU A 110 6.91 2.16 17.00
CA LEU A 110 5.57 1.60 16.78
C LEU A 110 5.15 1.92 15.34
N GLY A 111 4.83 0.85 14.59
CA GLY A 111 4.62 0.88 13.14
C GLY A 111 5.53 -0.16 12.47
N VAL A 112 5.26 -1.45 12.77
CA VAL A 112 6.07 -2.61 12.40
C VAL A 112 7.44 -2.64 13.09
N PHE A 113 7.79 -3.75 13.75
CA PHE A 113 9.19 -4.06 14.05
C PHE A 113 9.89 -4.42 12.72
N MET A 114 10.07 -3.42 11.86
CA MET A 114 10.62 -3.53 10.50
C MET A 114 12.09 -3.11 10.44
N GLY A 115 12.67 -2.71 11.58
CA GLY A 115 14.03 -2.16 11.67
C GLY A 115 15.13 -3.04 11.08
N PRO A 116 15.03 -4.40 11.13
CA PRO A 116 15.92 -5.29 10.40
C PRO A 116 15.22 -6.11 9.29
N LEU A 117 13.92 -5.89 9.01
CA LEU A 117 13.12 -6.78 8.15
C LEU A 117 12.85 -6.24 6.74
N LEU A 118 12.76 -4.92 6.55
CA LEU A 118 12.78 -4.30 5.22
C LEU A 118 14.22 -4.34 4.71
N LYS A 119 14.55 -5.39 3.95
CA LYS A 119 15.89 -5.51 3.38
C LYS A 119 16.11 -4.58 2.20
N ASP A 120 15.08 -4.29 1.40
CA ASP A 120 15.28 -3.64 0.11
C ASP A 120 14.16 -2.62 -0.21
N VAL A 121 14.49 -1.33 -0.05
CA VAL A 121 13.80 -0.24 -0.76
C VAL A 121 14.52 -0.06 -2.08
N SER A 122 14.07 -0.76 -3.12
CA SER A 122 14.67 -0.65 -4.45
C SER A 122 14.03 0.48 -5.24
N ARG A 123 14.84 1.32 -5.90
CA ARG A 123 14.30 2.19 -6.94
C ARG A 123 13.93 1.33 -8.13
N LEU A 124 12.82 1.64 -8.78
CA LEU A 124 12.38 0.90 -9.97
C LEU A 124 13.35 1.05 -11.15
N ASP A 125 14.23 2.06 -11.09
CA ASP A 125 15.26 2.34 -12.09
C ASP A 125 16.55 1.51 -11.87
N ASP A 126 16.67 0.77 -10.76
CA ASP A 126 17.84 -0.07 -10.44
C ASP A 126 17.90 -1.39 -11.25
N ASN A 127 17.29 -1.41 -12.45
CA ASN A 127 17.50 -2.47 -13.43
C ASN A 127 18.91 -2.32 -14.03
N GLY A 128 19.92 -2.77 -13.27
CA GLY A 128 21.21 -3.14 -13.80
C GLY A 128 21.02 -4.12 -14.95
N SER A 129 21.56 -3.75 -16.10
CA SER A 129 21.82 -4.61 -17.25
C SER A 129 22.24 -6.02 -16.82
N ASN A 130 21.47 -7.03 -17.24
CA ASN A 130 21.98 -8.40 -17.38
C ASN A 130 23.09 -8.44 -18.43
#